data_AF-A0AA36BMR7-F1
#
_entry.id   AF-A0AA36BMR7-F1
#
_cell.length_a   1.000
_cell.length_b   1.000
_cell.length_c   1.000
_cell.angle_alpha   90.00
_cell.angle_beta   90.00
_cell.angle_gamma   90.00
#
_symmetry.space_group_name_H-M   'P 1'
#
loop_
_entity.id
_entity.type
_entity.pdbx_description
1 polymer ?
#
loop_
_entity_poly.entity_id
_entity_poly.type
_entity_poly.pdbx_seq_one_letter_code
_entity_poly.pdbx_strand_id
1 'polypeptide(L)'
;MINGIAIKKVEPGDKVSYLGVNIPTWTSISSRESNLNSVEQVSLDIDKMCRAPLKPRQKFLLLQSYYLPRLFYGLVQALPSRGTSEMLDTAIRVGAKRMLHLPYSTFLYSSRRDGGLSLHQLVKLIPKSVIRRNLRLLTSDYVSVRKVADSAGLAEQNQQLIVSFDLPLLPADAANYDPDIRLAHSHRWAAQPVQGMCAAAYRGDAIGNSWISKPGRLTERCFLSLLKMRSNVYPTRETLTRGLRGDSTCPRCRLGAETISHVSGVCGALKGPRLARHNKICDLVTKEAVDHGWSVSVEPSYIINGSRLIPDLVFSRPVKVVVVDVTIRLEQGDALKGAALEKMRKYRPLEQLLLQEFDWPVEVHGLPIGACGAWCRPASLARDALGIKEESFQRLLSRTSLICTYNMLRD
;
A
#
# COMPACT_ATOMS: atom_id res chain seq x y z
N MET A 1 49.24 19.36 -19.93
CA MET A 1 49.44 18.03 -19.30
C MET A 1 49.11 18.17 -17.84
N ILE A 2 48.38 17.21 -17.25
CA ILE A 2 48.26 17.09 -15.78
C ILE A 2 49.06 15.85 -15.41
N ASN A 3 50.02 15.97 -14.48
CA ASN A 3 50.92 14.89 -14.08
C ASN A 3 51.61 14.16 -15.25
N GLY A 4 52.07 14.90 -16.27
CA GLY A 4 52.78 14.31 -17.42
C GLY A 4 51.90 13.55 -18.42
N ILE A 5 50.59 13.47 -18.20
CA ILE A 5 49.65 12.86 -19.13
C ILE A 5 49.11 13.94 -20.07
N ALA A 6 49.23 13.72 -21.37
CA ALA A 6 48.60 14.55 -22.39
C ALA A 6 47.09 14.49 -22.22
N ILE A 7 46.47 15.64 -21.94
CA ILE A 7 45.01 15.77 -21.88
C ILE A 7 44.52 15.55 -23.31
N LYS A 8 43.70 14.52 -23.52
CA LYS A 8 43.11 14.23 -24.82
C LYS A 8 42.40 15.49 -25.32
N LYS A 9 42.84 16.03 -26.47
CA LYS A 9 42.08 17.07 -27.18
C LYS A 9 40.77 16.45 -27.65
N VAL A 10 39.68 17.16 -27.41
CA VAL A 10 38.34 16.70 -27.71
C VAL A 10 37.78 17.63 -28.78
N GLU A 11 37.47 17.08 -29.95
CA GLU A 11 37.05 17.85 -31.12
C GLU A 11 35.54 18.17 -31.07
N PRO A 12 35.08 19.22 -31.78
CA PRO A 12 33.66 19.52 -31.94
C PRO A 12 32.85 18.32 -32.43
N GLY A 13 31.91 17.84 -31.61
CA GLY A 13 31.07 16.68 -31.91
C GLY A 13 31.49 15.38 -31.20
N ASP A 14 32.68 15.37 -30.58
CA ASP A 14 33.11 14.22 -29.78
C ASP A 14 32.23 14.05 -28.54
N LYS A 15 32.08 12.79 -28.11
CA LYS A 15 31.41 12.44 -26.85
C LYS A 15 32.47 11.99 -25.85
N VAL A 16 32.48 12.59 -24.66
CA VAL A 16 33.34 12.18 -23.56
C VAL A 16 32.55 11.28 -22.62
N SER A 17 32.99 10.04 -22.42
CA SER A 17 32.38 9.16 -21.43
C SER A 17 32.89 9.50 -20.04
N TYR A 18 31.99 9.80 -19.12
CA TYR A 18 32.31 10.05 -17.73
C TYR A 18 31.28 9.39 -16.82
N LEU A 19 31.75 8.55 -15.90
CA LEU A 19 30.92 7.79 -14.96
C LEU A 19 29.73 7.06 -15.63
N GLY A 20 29.96 6.48 -16.82
CA GLY A 20 28.95 5.72 -17.57
C GLY A 20 27.93 6.58 -18.34
N VAL A 21 28.16 7.89 -18.47
CA VAL A 21 27.33 8.81 -19.26
C VAL A 21 28.19 9.48 -20.33
N ASN A 22 27.64 9.62 -21.52
CA ASN A 22 28.30 10.37 -22.59
C ASN A 22 27.91 11.84 -22.50
N ILE A 23 28.91 12.69 -22.35
CA ILE A 23 28.78 14.14 -22.28
C ILE A 23 29.18 14.68 -23.65
N PRO A 24 28.26 15.32 -24.40
CA PRO A 24 28.62 16.01 -25.62
C PRO A 24 29.46 17.23 -25.30
N THR A 25 30.40 17.54 -26.18
CA THR A 25 31.49 18.48 -25.91
C THR A 25 31.16 19.92 -26.26
N TRP A 26 30.17 20.14 -27.13
CA TRP A 26 29.84 21.47 -27.66
C TRP A 26 28.35 21.75 -27.90
N THR A 27 27.47 20.75 -27.86
CA THR A 27 26.02 20.98 -27.83
C THR A 27 25.55 21.21 -26.40
N SER A 28 24.49 22.02 -26.23
CA SER A 28 23.93 22.34 -24.91
C SER A 28 23.68 21.06 -24.09
N ILE A 29 23.81 21.18 -22.77
CA ILE A 29 23.60 20.10 -21.78
C ILE A 29 22.28 19.33 -22.00
N SER A 30 21.30 19.93 -22.67
CA SER A 30 20.04 19.34 -23.12
C SER A 30 20.15 18.26 -24.21
N SER A 31 21.34 18.01 -24.77
CA SER A 31 21.63 16.96 -25.76
C SER A 31 22.43 15.79 -25.16
N ARG A 32 22.34 15.57 -23.85
CA ARG A 32 22.89 14.37 -23.18
C ARG A 32 22.13 13.13 -23.63
N GLU A 33 22.51 12.59 -24.78
CA GLU A 33 22.16 11.23 -25.16
C GLU A 33 22.89 10.27 -24.22
N SER A 34 22.20 9.83 -23.16
CA SER A 34 22.67 8.64 -22.47
C SER A 34 22.63 7.50 -23.48
N ASN A 35 23.76 6.83 -23.73
CA ASN A 35 23.89 5.62 -24.56
C ASN A 35 22.95 4.46 -24.18
N LEU A 36 22.09 4.62 -23.16
CA LEU A 36 21.53 3.51 -22.40
C LEU A 36 20.01 3.37 -22.44
N ASN A 37 19.19 4.36 -22.79
CA ASN A 37 17.77 4.29 -22.40
C ASN A 37 16.80 4.94 -23.39
N SER A 38 16.82 4.56 -24.68
CA SER A 38 15.67 4.85 -25.54
C SER A 38 14.42 4.18 -24.95
N VAL A 39 13.24 4.81 -25.14
CA VAL A 39 11.96 4.25 -24.69
C VAL A 39 11.75 2.84 -25.27
N GLU A 40 12.25 2.61 -26.47
CA GLU A 40 12.23 1.31 -27.14
C GLU A 40 13.04 0.26 -26.39
N GLN A 41 14.30 0.55 -26.03
CA GLN A 41 15.13 -0.39 -25.27
C GLN A 41 14.49 -0.74 -23.92
N VAL A 42 13.92 0.26 -23.24
CA VAL A 42 13.23 0.03 -21.97
C VAL A 42 12.01 -0.88 -22.15
N SER A 43 11.28 -0.71 -23.24
CA SER A 43 10.13 -1.56 -23.57
C SER A 43 10.57 -3.00 -23.89
N LEU A 44 11.64 -3.17 -24.66
CA LEU A 44 12.22 -4.49 -24.97
C LEU A 44 12.70 -5.23 -23.69
N ASP A 45 13.37 -4.53 -22.79
CA ASP A 45 13.85 -5.11 -21.54
C ASP A 45 12.69 -5.53 -20.63
N ILE A 46 11.64 -4.70 -20.53
CA ILE A 46 10.41 -5.02 -19.81
C ILE A 46 9.72 -6.24 -20.42
N ASP A 47 9.67 -6.36 -21.74
CA ASP A 47 9.09 -7.50 -22.43
C ASP A 47 9.87 -8.79 -22.16
N LYS A 48 11.20 -8.74 -22.16
CA LYS A 48 12.06 -9.86 -21.76
C LYS A 48 11.76 -10.29 -20.32
N MET A 49 11.66 -9.34 -19.38
CA MET A 49 11.30 -9.63 -17.99
C MET A 49 9.90 -10.25 -17.87
N CYS A 50 8.93 -9.78 -18.67
CA CYS A 50 7.58 -10.34 -18.69
C CYS A 50 7.56 -11.79 -19.20
N ARG A 51 8.39 -12.14 -20.19
CA ARG A 51 8.49 -13.49 -20.78
C ARG A 51 9.35 -14.45 -19.96
N ALA A 52 10.21 -13.95 -19.08
CA ALA A 52 11.08 -14.79 -18.26
C ALA A 52 10.29 -15.85 -17.47
N PRO A 53 10.83 -17.08 -17.29
CA PRO A 53 10.18 -18.17 -16.55
C PRO A 53 10.29 -17.95 -15.02
N LEU A 54 9.90 -16.77 -14.55
CA LEU A 54 9.93 -16.34 -13.15
C LEU A 54 8.52 -16.14 -12.61
N LYS A 55 8.39 -16.25 -11.29
CA LYS A 55 7.12 -15.96 -10.61
C LYS A 55 6.75 -14.47 -10.76
N PRO A 56 5.46 -14.11 -10.84
CA PRO A 56 4.97 -12.73 -10.91
C PRO A 56 5.65 -11.77 -9.91
N ARG A 57 5.75 -12.17 -8.64
CA ARG A 57 6.44 -11.37 -7.61
C ARG A 57 7.92 -11.18 -7.89
N GLN A 58 8.60 -12.21 -8.38
CA GLN A 58 10.03 -12.15 -8.72
C GLN A 58 10.28 -11.22 -9.91
N LYS A 59 9.42 -11.26 -10.93
CA LYS A 59 9.47 -10.32 -12.07
C LYS A 59 9.33 -8.87 -11.61
N PHE A 60 8.34 -8.60 -10.76
CA PHE A 60 8.13 -7.25 -10.23
C PHE A 60 9.27 -6.79 -9.32
N LEU A 61 9.85 -7.68 -8.51
CA LEU A 61 11.04 -7.41 -7.71
C LEU A 61 12.24 -7.05 -8.60
N LEU A 62 12.48 -7.82 -9.66
CA LEU A 62 13.54 -7.55 -10.63
C LEU A 62 13.39 -6.15 -11.25
N LEU A 63 12.17 -5.81 -11.69
CA LEU A 63 11.84 -4.49 -12.21
C LEU A 63 12.13 -3.40 -11.16
N GLN A 64 11.55 -3.52 -9.96
CA GLN A 64 11.56 -2.47 -8.95
C GLN A 64 12.92 -2.26 -8.28
N SER A 65 13.62 -3.34 -7.94
CA SER A 65 14.81 -3.30 -7.07
C SER A 65 16.14 -3.32 -7.83
N TYR A 66 16.14 -3.72 -9.10
CA TYR A 66 17.39 -3.85 -9.87
C TYR A 66 17.35 -3.03 -11.15
N TYR A 67 16.30 -3.19 -11.95
CA TYR A 67 16.21 -2.53 -13.24
C TYR A 67 15.96 -1.03 -13.13
N LEU A 68 14.96 -0.61 -12.36
CA LEU A 68 14.66 0.82 -12.18
C LEU A 68 15.84 1.61 -11.59
N PRO A 69 16.56 1.13 -10.55
CA PRO A 69 17.77 1.81 -10.08
C PRO A 69 18.84 1.98 -11.15
N ARG A 70 19.04 0.96 -12.01
CA ARG A 70 19.99 1.05 -13.13
C ARG A 70 19.58 2.13 -14.14
N LEU A 71 18.30 2.18 -14.52
CA LEU A 71 17.77 3.23 -15.40
C LEU A 71 17.90 4.62 -14.77
N PHE A 72 17.53 4.72 -13.49
CA PHE A 72 17.44 5.97 -12.77
C PHE A 72 18.76 6.74 -12.76
N TYR A 73 19.89 6.05 -12.57
CA TYR A 73 21.22 6.67 -12.59
C TYR A 73 21.47 7.43 -13.90
N GLY A 74 21.26 6.78 -15.05
CA GLY A 74 21.46 7.41 -16.36
C GLY A 74 20.47 8.54 -16.63
N LEU A 75 19.20 8.34 -16.24
CA LEU A 75 18.14 9.32 -16.48
C LEU A 75 18.28 10.61 -15.66
N VAL A 76 18.79 10.55 -14.43
CA VAL A 76 19.07 11.75 -13.63
C VAL A 76 20.18 12.60 -14.24
N GLN A 77 21.14 11.97 -14.92
CA GLN A 77 22.24 12.69 -15.57
C GLN A 77 21.83 13.29 -16.91
N ALA A 78 20.99 12.58 -17.66
CA ALA A 78 20.45 13.06 -18.94
C ALA A 78 19.37 14.13 -18.76
N LEU A 79 18.54 14.01 -17.71
CA LEU A 79 17.35 14.84 -17.47
C LEU A 79 16.44 14.89 -18.71
N PRO A 80 15.78 13.77 -19.07
CA PRO A 80 14.91 13.71 -20.24
C PRO A 80 13.73 14.69 -20.13
N SER A 81 13.15 15.02 -21.29
CA SER A 81 11.92 15.80 -21.34
C SER A 81 10.79 15.15 -20.52
N ARG A 82 9.79 15.94 -20.14
CA ARG A 82 8.58 15.44 -19.49
C ARG A 82 7.89 14.36 -20.33
N GLY A 83 7.70 14.60 -21.62
CA GLY A 83 7.07 13.63 -22.53
C GLY A 83 7.81 12.30 -22.57
N THR A 84 9.14 12.32 -22.70
CA THR A 84 9.97 11.10 -22.67
C THR A 84 9.84 10.37 -21.32
N SER A 85 9.84 11.11 -20.21
CA SER A 85 9.66 10.53 -18.87
C SER A 85 8.29 9.86 -18.69
N GLU A 86 7.23 10.48 -19.23
CA GLU A 86 5.87 9.93 -19.22
C GLU A 86 5.73 8.67 -20.08
N MET A 87 6.42 8.62 -21.23
CA MET A 87 6.50 7.42 -22.07
C MET A 87 7.19 6.28 -21.35
N LEU A 88 8.33 6.55 -20.68
CA LEU A 88 9.03 5.55 -19.86
C LEU A 88 8.14 5.04 -18.71
N ASP A 89 7.50 5.94 -17.97
CA ASP A 89 6.57 5.58 -16.90
C ASP A 89 5.41 4.73 -17.40
N THR A 90 4.92 5.00 -18.61
CA THR A 90 3.86 4.21 -19.25
C THR A 90 4.34 2.81 -19.55
N ALA A 91 5.51 2.65 -20.18
CA ALA A 91 6.11 1.34 -20.45
C ALA A 91 6.31 0.53 -19.16
N ILE A 92 6.88 1.15 -18.12
CA ILE A 92 7.11 0.53 -16.80
C ILE A 92 5.79 0.12 -16.15
N ARG A 93 4.77 1.00 -16.17
CA ARG A 93 3.45 0.72 -15.60
C ARG A 93 2.77 -0.44 -16.33
N VAL A 94 2.78 -0.46 -17.66
CA VAL A 94 2.20 -1.54 -18.47
C VAL A 94 2.92 -2.86 -18.19
N GLY A 95 4.24 -2.84 -18.12
CA GLY A 95 5.06 -3.99 -17.72
C GLY A 95 4.70 -4.51 -16.34
N ALA A 96 4.68 -3.64 -15.33
CA ALA A 96 4.32 -4.00 -13.95
C ALA A 96 2.92 -4.62 -13.85
N LYS A 97 1.93 -4.05 -14.58
CA LYS A 97 0.58 -4.62 -14.67
C LYS A 97 0.59 -6.02 -15.27
N ARG A 98 1.32 -6.24 -16.37
CA ARG A 98 1.46 -7.55 -17.02
C ARG A 98 2.14 -8.56 -16.11
N MET A 99 3.24 -8.19 -15.44
CA MET A 99 3.96 -9.05 -14.50
C MET A 99 3.09 -9.52 -13.33
N LEU A 100 2.20 -8.64 -12.83
CA LEU A 100 1.33 -8.91 -11.67
C LEU A 100 -0.11 -9.30 -12.06
N HIS A 101 -0.41 -9.44 -13.34
CA HIS A 101 -1.75 -9.74 -13.85
C HIS A 101 -2.83 -8.76 -13.38
N LEU A 102 -2.52 -7.46 -13.32
CA LEU A 102 -3.41 -6.41 -12.79
C LEU A 102 -4.09 -5.62 -13.92
N PRO A 103 -5.42 -5.42 -13.88
CA PRO A 103 -6.12 -4.59 -14.86
C PRO A 103 -5.98 -3.07 -14.59
N TYR A 104 -5.62 -2.69 -13.37
CA TYR A 104 -5.55 -1.31 -12.88
C TYR A 104 -4.20 -1.01 -12.22
N SER A 105 -3.85 0.27 -12.04
CA SER A 105 -2.45 0.66 -11.72
C SER A 105 -2.24 1.83 -10.76
N THR A 106 -3.26 2.56 -10.30
CA THR A 106 -3.02 3.78 -9.50
C THR A 106 -2.32 3.50 -8.18
N PHE A 107 -2.61 2.36 -7.55
CA PHE A 107 -1.97 1.95 -6.29
C PHE A 107 -0.50 1.51 -6.44
N LEU A 108 -0.01 1.28 -7.67
CA LEU A 108 1.37 0.82 -7.89
C LEU A 108 2.39 1.81 -7.32
N TYR A 109 2.11 3.12 -7.43
CA TYR A 109 3.03 4.18 -7.02
C TYR A 109 2.96 4.52 -5.51
N SER A 110 1.84 4.21 -4.86
CA SER A 110 1.64 4.43 -3.43
C SER A 110 2.63 3.59 -2.61
N SER A 111 2.95 4.07 -1.40
CA SER A 111 3.90 3.37 -0.54
C SER A 111 3.33 2.00 -0.09
N ARG A 112 4.19 1.03 0.25
CA ARG A 112 3.74 -0.24 0.85
C ARG A 112 3.13 -0.01 2.23
N ARG A 113 3.53 1.04 2.94
CA ARG A 113 2.92 1.47 4.21
C ARG A 113 1.47 1.94 4.04
N ASP A 114 1.09 2.34 2.82
CA ASP A 114 -0.26 2.78 2.48
C ASP A 114 -1.01 1.77 1.60
N GLY A 115 -0.54 0.52 1.52
CA GLY A 115 -1.17 -0.55 0.74
C GLY A 115 -0.83 -0.59 -0.74
N GLY A 116 0.07 0.28 -1.22
CA GLY A 116 0.60 0.27 -2.57
C GLY A 116 1.78 -0.69 -2.79
N LEU A 117 2.42 -0.59 -3.96
CA LEU A 117 3.61 -1.42 -4.30
C LEU A 117 4.93 -0.65 -4.33
N SER A 118 4.91 0.67 -4.12
CA SER A 118 6.08 1.56 -4.12
C SER A 118 6.86 1.63 -5.43
N LEU A 119 6.19 1.41 -6.57
CA LEU A 119 6.76 1.72 -7.87
C LEU A 119 7.13 3.21 -7.92
N HIS A 120 8.25 3.56 -8.52
CA HIS A 120 8.64 4.96 -8.69
C HIS A 120 8.02 5.52 -9.96
N GLN A 121 7.53 6.76 -9.90
CA GLN A 121 7.11 7.50 -11.09
C GLN A 121 8.29 8.37 -11.54
N LEU A 122 8.96 7.99 -12.64
CA LEU A 122 10.17 8.61 -13.14
C LEU A 122 9.98 10.09 -13.47
N VAL A 123 8.84 10.47 -14.08
CA VAL A 123 8.52 11.87 -14.39
C VAL A 123 8.52 12.78 -13.15
N LYS A 124 8.30 12.23 -11.96
CA LYS A 124 8.36 12.99 -10.70
C LYS A 124 9.68 12.77 -9.96
N LEU A 125 10.23 11.55 -9.98
CA LEU A 125 11.43 11.18 -9.23
C LEU A 125 12.71 11.81 -9.80
N ILE A 126 12.86 11.84 -11.13
CA ILE A 126 14.03 12.39 -11.81
C ILE A 126 14.21 13.88 -11.49
N PRO A 127 13.25 14.78 -11.81
CA PRO A 127 13.39 16.21 -11.54
C PRO A 127 13.53 16.49 -10.04
N LYS A 128 12.79 15.77 -9.17
CA LYS A 128 12.99 15.86 -7.70
C LYS A 128 14.44 15.62 -7.30
N SER A 129 15.09 14.62 -7.90
CA SER A 129 16.47 14.26 -7.56
C SER A 129 17.48 15.27 -8.10
N VAL A 130 17.22 15.84 -9.28
CA VAL A 130 18.02 16.95 -9.84
C VAL A 130 17.90 18.19 -8.96
N ILE A 131 16.69 18.57 -8.55
CA ILE A 131 16.47 19.72 -7.67
C ILE A 131 17.22 19.53 -6.34
N ARG A 132 17.11 18.35 -5.72
CA ARG A 132 17.85 18.03 -4.48
C ARG A 132 19.36 18.15 -4.65
N ARG A 133 19.91 17.68 -5.77
CA ARG A 133 21.33 17.82 -6.09
C ARG A 133 21.71 19.30 -6.24
N ASN A 134 20.92 20.05 -7.01
CA ASN A 134 21.17 21.46 -7.26
C ASN A 134 21.12 22.28 -5.96
N LEU A 135 20.15 22.03 -5.08
CA LEU A 135 20.06 22.69 -3.78
C LEU A 135 21.30 22.45 -2.93
N ARG A 136 21.84 21.22 -2.88
CA ARG A 136 23.09 20.92 -2.16
C ARG A 136 24.31 21.68 -2.70
N LEU A 137 24.32 22.02 -4.00
CA LEU A 137 25.39 22.83 -4.59
C LEU A 137 25.20 24.31 -4.26
N LEU A 138 23.97 24.81 -4.34
CA LEU A 138 23.60 26.19 -3.98
C LEU A 138 23.83 26.49 -2.50
N THR A 139 23.60 25.51 -1.63
CA THR A 139 23.80 25.63 -0.16
C THR A 139 25.11 25.02 0.32
N SER A 140 26.05 24.72 -0.57
CA SER A 140 27.34 24.12 -0.21
C SER A 140 28.13 25.03 0.73
N ASP A 141 28.87 24.47 1.69
CA ASP A 141 29.75 25.25 2.58
C ASP A 141 30.86 25.98 1.82
N TYR A 142 31.27 25.45 0.66
CA TYR A 142 32.33 26.01 -0.17
C TYR A 142 31.83 27.17 -1.04
N VAL A 143 32.39 28.37 -0.82
CA VAL A 143 32.05 29.59 -1.59
C VAL A 143 32.26 29.40 -3.09
N SER A 144 33.31 28.69 -3.50
CA SER A 144 33.60 28.42 -4.91
C SER A 144 32.51 27.60 -5.58
N VAL A 145 31.99 26.58 -4.90
CA VAL A 145 30.90 25.73 -5.40
C VAL A 145 29.62 26.54 -5.56
N ARG A 146 29.28 27.39 -4.58
CA ARG A 146 28.10 28.26 -4.65
C ARG A 146 28.19 29.22 -5.84
N LYS A 147 29.33 29.91 -6.02
CA LYS A 147 29.53 30.80 -7.17
C LYS A 147 29.38 30.09 -8.52
N VAL A 148 29.88 28.86 -8.64
CA VAL A 148 29.72 28.05 -9.86
C VAL A 148 28.26 27.64 -10.06
N ALA A 149 27.55 27.24 -9.00
CA ALA A 149 26.14 26.87 -9.04
C ALA A 149 25.25 28.06 -9.43
N ASP A 150 25.51 29.24 -8.87
CA ASP A 150 24.80 30.48 -9.19
C ASP A 150 25.05 30.90 -10.64
N SER A 151 26.32 30.88 -11.08
CA SER A 151 26.70 31.21 -12.46
C SER A 151 26.13 30.23 -13.48
N ALA A 152 25.89 28.98 -13.08
CA ALA A 152 25.22 27.96 -13.89
C ALA A 152 23.68 28.07 -13.89
N GLY A 153 23.10 29.04 -13.18
CA GLY A 153 21.65 29.28 -13.14
C GLY A 153 20.84 28.16 -12.48
N LEU A 154 21.43 27.39 -11.56
CA LEU A 154 20.76 26.20 -11.00
C LEU A 154 19.48 26.53 -10.21
N ALA A 155 19.38 27.72 -9.62
CA ALA A 155 18.18 28.16 -8.91
C ALA A 155 17.00 28.40 -9.87
N GLU A 156 17.24 29.08 -10.99
CA GLU A 156 16.24 29.29 -12.04
C GLU A 156 15.85 27.95 -12.66
N GLN A 157 16.82 27.08 -12.95
CA GLN A 157 16.56 25.72 -13.43
C GLN A 157 15.65 24.94 -12.48
N ASN A 158 15.84 25.04 -11.16
CA ASN A 158 14.96 24.38 -10.19
C ASN A 158 13.51 24.88 -10.29
N GLN A 159 13.31 26.19 -10.41
CA GLN A 159 11.98 26.78 -10.58
C GLN A 159 11.32 26.28 -11.88
N GLN A 160 12.06 26.29 -12.99
CA GLN A 160 11.59 25.78 -14.28
C GLN A 160 11.22 24.28 -14.20
N LEU A 161 12.01 23.47 -13.49
CA LEU A 161 11.73 22.04 -13.29
C LEU A 161 10.48 21.81 -12.45
N ILE A 162 10.27 22.60 -11.39
CA ILE A 162 9.08 22.50 -10.55
C ILE A 162 7.81 22.76 -11.37
N VAL A 163 7.81 23.81 -12.18
CA VAL A 163 6.67 24.16 -13.04
C VAL A 163 6.48 23.12 -14.14
N SER A 164 7.53 22.81 -14.91
CA SER A 164 7.42 21.93 -16.08
C SER A 164 7.02 20.50 -15.71
N PHE A 165 7.45 19.99 -14.55
CA PHE A 165 7.13 18.64 -14.08
C PHE A 165 6.00 18.61 -13.04
N ASP A 166 5.36 19.74 -12.73
CA ASP A 166 4.23 19.82 -11.78
C ASP A 166 4.63 19.21 -10.40
N LEU A 167 5.71 19.72 -9.83
CA LEU A 167 6.18 19.30 -8.51
C LEU A 167 5.72 20.29 -7.42
N PRO A 168 5.69 19.87 -6.14
CA PRO A 168 5.44 20.81 -5.04
C PRO A 168 6.48 21.93 -5.02
N LEU A 169 6.05 23.12 -4.60
CA LEU A 169 6.91 24.30 -4.47
C LEU A 169 8.05 24.05 -3.45
N LEU A 170 9.16 24.77 -3.61
CA LEU A 170 10.24 24.76 -2.62
C LEU A 170 9.72 25.31 -1.28
N PRO A 171 10.11 24.69 -0.14
CA PRO A 171 9.84 25.26 1.16
C PRO A 171 10.65 26.55 1.35
N ALA A 172 10.17 27.45 2.21
CA ALA A 172 10.79 28.74 2.46
C ALA A 172 12.24 28.63 2.98
N ASP A 173 12.57 27.55 3.67
CA ASP A 173 13.91 27.27 4.19
C ASP A 173 14.87 26.69 3.14
N ALA A 174 14.37 26.28 1.95
CA ALA A 174 15.05 25.75 0.76
C ALA A 174 16.15 24.67 0.97
N ALA A 175 16.49 24.33 2.20
CA ALA A 175 17.63 23.48 2.54
C ALA A 175 17.30 21.99 2.39
N ASN A 176 16.02 21.60 2.48
CA ASN A 176 15.60 20.21 2.39
C ASN A 176 14.33 20.03 1.54
N TYR A 177 14.50 19.96 0.23
CA TYR A 177 13.41 19.63 -0.68
C TYR A 177 13.18 18.12 -0.78
N ASP A 178 12.20 17.59 -0.03
CA ASP A 178 11.83 16.18 -0.11
C ASP A 178 10.30 15.98 -0.12
N PRO A 179 9.59 16.40 -1.18
CA PRO A 179 8.14 16.22 -1.22
C PRO A 179 7.76 14.74 -1.20
N ASP A 180 6.75 14.41 -0.38
CA ASP A 180 6.20 13.05 -0.31
C ASP A 180 5.26 12.77 -1.49
N ILE A 181 5.86 12.52 -2.66
CA ILE A 181 5.15 12.14 -3.89
C ILE A 181 4.32 10.86 -3.68
N ARG A 182 4.74 9.96 -2.78
CA ARG A 182 4.02 8.69 -2.54
C ARG A 182 2.72 8.93 -1.78
N LEU A 183 2.74 9.85 -0.81
CA LEU A 183 1.53 10.29 -0.14
C LEU A 183 0.53 10.89 -1.13
N ALA A 184 0.98 11.73 -2.08
CA ALA A 184 0.13 12.24 -3.14
C ALA A 184 -0.50 11.13 -3.99
N HIS A 185 0.24 10.07 -4.32
CA HIS A 185 -0.30 8.88 -4.98
C HIS A 185 -1.31 8.11 -4.11
N SER A 186 -1.07 8.00 -2.80
CA SER A 186 -2.02 7.40 -1.84
C SER A 186 -3.34 8.17 -1.81
N HIS A 187 -3.30 9.51 -1.78
CA HIS A 187 -4.51 10.34 -1.89
C HIS A 187 -5.20 10.17 -3.24
N ARG A 188 -4.45 10.17 -4.35
CA ARG A 188 -5.01 9.95 -5.69
C ARG A 188 -5.69 8.59 -5.81
N TRP A 189 -5.13 7.54 -5.21
CA TRP A 189 -5.76 6.22 -5.17
C TRP A 189 -7.04 6.26 -4.34
N ALA A 190 -7.03 6.85 -3.15
CA ALA A 190 -8.23 6.99 -2.31
C ALA A 190 -9.34 7.84 -2.94
N ALA A 191 -8.99 8.79 -3.81
CA ALA A 191 -9.96 9.60 -4.54
C ALA A 191 -10.68 8.84 -5.67
N GLN A 192 -10.28 7.60 -6.00
CA GLN A 192 -10.92 6.82 -7.05
C GLN A 192 -12.24 6.23 -6.52
N PRO A 193 -13.41 6.55 -7.13
CA PRO A 193 -14.70 6.15 -6.59
C PRO A 193 -14.87 4.63 -6.41
N VAL A 194 -14.29 3.86 -7.33
CA VAL A 194 -14.45 2.41 -7.37
C VAL A 194 -13.19 1.70 -6.88
N GLN A 195 -12.05 1.90 -7.53
CA GLN A 195 -10.80 1.18 -7.21
C GLN A 195 -10.14 1.68 -5.92
N GLY A 196 -10.53 2.86 -5.44
CA GLY A 196 -10.03 3.53 -4.25
C GLY A 196 -10.88 3.35 -3.00
N MET A 197 -12.01 2.65 -3.11
CA MET A 197 -13.06 2.57 -2.08
C MET A 197 -12.54 2.24 -0.67
N CYS A 198 -11.56 1.35 -0.56
CA CYS A 198 -10.95 0.95 0.73
C CYS A 198 -9.54 1.53 0.94
N ALA A 199 -9.00 2.29 -0.01
CA ALA A 199 -7.60 2.70 0.00
C ALA A 199 -7.24 3.60 1.20
N ALA A 200 -8.20 4.42 1.66
CA ALA A 200 -8.02 5.26 2.85
C ALA A 200 -7.78 4.42 4.12
N ALA A 201 -8.43 3.27 4.25
CA ALA A 201 -8.27 2.38 5.41
C ALA A 201 -6.88 1.73 5.48
N TYR A 202 -6.13 1.74 4.38
CA TYR A 202 -4.79 1.15 4.32
C TYR A 202 -3.67 2.15 4.59
N ARG A 203 -3.96 3.46 4.62
CA ARG A 203 -2.94 4.49 4.83
C ARG A 203 -2.35 4.38 6.22
N GLY A 204 -1.02 4.26 6.31
CA GLY A 204 -0.32 4.09 7.59
C GLY A 204 -0.55 2.75 8.29
N ASP A 205 -1.32 1.81 7.71
CA ASP A 205 -1.66 0.54 8.35
C ASP A 205 -0.49 -0.47 8.25
N ALA A 206 0.45 -0.39 9.19
CA ALA A 206 1.62 -1.26 9.22
C ALA A 206 1.26 -2.75 9.41
N ILE A 207 0.13 -3.05 10.04
CA ILE A 207 -0.32 -4.41 10.34
C ILE A 207 -0.96 -5.02 9.08
N GLY A 208 -2.01 -4.39 8.57
CA GLY A 208 -2.76 -4.88 7.41
C GLY A 208 -2.01 -4.82 6.09
N ASN A 209 -0.98 -3.97 5.98
CA ASN A 209 -0.08 -3.94 4.82
C ASN A 209 1.12 -4.89 4.91
N SER A 210 1.37 -5.50 6.08
CA SER A 210 2.60 -6.27 6.34
C SER A 210 2.84 -7.39 5.32
N TRP A 211 1.78 -8.06 4.85
CA TRP A 211 1.85 -9.18 3.93
C TRP A 211 2.37 -8.80 2.53
N ILE A 212 2.31 -7.52 2.15
CA ILE A 212 2.82 -7.03 0.85
C ILE A 212 4.34 -7.16 0.80
N SER A 213 5.03 -6.79 1.89
CA SER A 213 6.48 -6.91 2.00
C SER A 213 6.92 -8.26 2.58
N LYS A 214 6.12 -8.84 3.48
CA LYS A 214 6.41 -10.10 4.17
C LYS A 214 5.31 -11.12 3.86
N PRO A 215 5.26 -11.66 2.63
CA PRO A 215 4.17 -12.55 2.23
C PRO A 215 4.17 -13.90 2.95
N GLY A 216 5.25 -14.28 3.64
CA GLY A 216 5.37 -15.58 4.30
C GLY A 216 5.00 -16.73 3.34
N ARG A 217 4.09 -17.60 3.77
CA ARG A 217 3.65 -18.77 2.99
C ARG A 217 2.54 -18.49 1.94
N LEU A 218 2.31 -17.24 1.53
CA LEU A 218 1.33 -16.96 0.46
C LEU A 218 1.82 -17.53 -0.88
N THR A 219 0.99 -18.35 -1.52
CA THR A 219 1.18 -18.76 -2.91
C THR A 219 1.12 -17.55 -3.84
N GLU A 220 1.72 -17.64 -5.03
CA GLU A 220 1.67 -16.55 -6.02
C GLU A 220 0.22 -16.18 -6.39
N ARG A 221 -0.61 -17.19 -6.67
CA ARG A 221 -2.02 -16.99 -7.01
C ARG A 221 -2.76 -16.26 -5.90
N CYS A 222 -2.59 -16.68 -4.65
CA CYS A 222 -3.20 -16.03 -3.51
C CYS A 222 -2.73 -14.57 -3.42
N PHE A 223 -1.41 -14.32 -3.41
CA PHE A 223 -0.85 -12.97 -3.33
C PHE A 223 -1.42 -12.02 -4.40
N LEU A 224 -1.47 -12.45 -5.66
CA LEU A 224 -2.03 -11.63 -6.74
C LEU A 224 -3.54 -11.38 -6.56
N SER A 225 -4.29 -12.39 -6.11
CA SER A 225 -5.71 -12.23 -5.81
C SER A 225 -5.96 -11.26 -4.65
N LEU A 226 -5.14 -11.30 -3.60
CA LEU A 226 -5.25 -10.36 -2.47
C LEU A 226 -4.95 -8.91 -2.92
N LEU A 227 -3.98 -8.71 -3.81
CA LEU A 227 -3.73 -7.38 -4.40
C LEU A 227 -4.96 -6.88 -5.17
N LYS A 228 -5.57 -7.74 -5.98
CA LYS A 228 -6.78 -7.41 -6.74
C LYS A 228 -7.96 -7.08 -5.82
N MET A 229 -8.12 -7.82 -4.71
CA MET A 229 -9.15 -7.53 -3.72
C MET A 229 -8.96 -6.14 -3.10
N ARG A 230 -7.73 -5.82 -2.67
CA ARG A 230 -7.44 -4.52 -2.03
C ARG A 230 -7.64 -3.33 -2.97
N SER A 231 -7.31 -3.48 -4.26
CA SER A 231 -7.56 -2.44 -5.25
C SER A 231 -8.95 -2.50 -5.89
N ASN A 232 -9.86 -3.30 -5.33
CA ASN A 232 -11.24 -3.50 -5.81
C ASN A 232 -11.32 -3.83 -7.32
N VAL A 233 -10.43 -4.71 -7.79
CA VAL A 233 -10.39 -5.24 -9.17
C VAL A 233 -10.36 -6.77 -9.21
N TYR A 234 -10.72 -7.43 -8.11
CA TYR A 234 -10.94 -8.87 -8.10
C TYR A 234 -12.11 -9.18 -9.05
N PRO A 235 -12.06 -10.26 -9.85
CA PRO A 235 -13.04 -10.53 -10.90
C PRO A 235 -14.38 -11.05 -10.35
N THR A 236 -15.09 -10.24 -9.57
CA THR A 236 -16.51 -10.45 -9.29
C THR A 236 -17.35 -10.08 -10.51
N ARG A 237 -18.59 -10.55 -10.62
CA ARG A 237 -19.46 -10.16 -11.74
C ARG A 237 -19.62 -8.65 -11.87
N GLU A 238 -19.81 -7.93 -10.76
CA GLU A 238 -19.86 -6.47 -10.80
C GLU A 238 -18.62 -5.89 -11.47
N THR A 239 -17.42 -6.32 -11.04
CA THR A 239 -16.15 -5.83 -11.60
C THR A 239 -16.00 -6.18 -13.09
N LEU A 240 -16.39 -7.38 -13.49
CA LEU A 240 -16.31 -7.86 -14.88
C LEU A 240 -17.33 -7.16 -15.80
N THR A 241 -18.45 -6.69 -15.26
CA THR A 241 -19.48 -5.95 -16.00
C THR A 241 -19.26 -4.44 -16.04
N ARG A 242 -18.23 -3.91 -15.37
CA ARG A 242 -17.95 -2.45 -15.38
C ARG A 242 -17.70 -1.95 -16.80
N GLY A 243 -18.42 -0.91 -17.20
CA GLY A 243 -18.30 -0.33 -18.54
C GLY A 243 -18.89 -1.20 -19.67
N LEU A 244 -19.55 -2.31 -19.32
CA LEU A 244 -20.20 -3.22 -20.25
C LEU A 244 -21.68 -3.39 -19.86
N ARG A 245 -22.49 -3.88 -20.79
CA ARG A 245 -23.82 -4.42 -20.45
C ARG A 245 -23.64 -5.85 -19.97
N GLY A 246 -24.11 -6.18 -18.77
CA GLY A 246 -24.02 -7.53 -18.24
C GLY A 246 -24.71 -7.71 -16.89
N ASP A 247 -24.93 -8.98 -16.54
CA ASP A 247 -25.54 -9.37 -15.27
C ASP A 247 -24.51 -9.35 -14.14
N SER A 248 -24.65 -8.37 -13.25
CA SER A 248 -23.81 -8.27 -12.05
C SER A 248 -24.33 -9.13 -10.88
N THR A 249 -25.46 -9.82 -11.02
CA THR A 249 -26.15 -10.53 -9.92
C THR A 249 -25.28 -11.61 -9.32
N CYS A 250 -25.26 -11.71 -7.99
CA CYS A 250 -24.58 -12.78 -7.25
C CYS A 250 -25.07 -14.16 -7.73
N PRO A 251 -24.19 -15.02 -8.27
CA PRO A 251 -24.62 -16.31 -8.83
C PRO A 251 -25.10 -17.28 -7.77
N ARG A 252 -24.71 -17.06 -6.50
CA ARG A 252 -24.95 -17.98 -5.38
C ARG A 252 -26.30 -17.73 -4.73
N CYS A 253 -26.56 -16.49 -4.33
CA CYS A 253 -27.80 -16.15 -3.62
C CYS A 253 -28.84 -15.49 -4.53
N ARG A 254 -28.46 -15.02 -5.72
CA ARG A 254 -29.34 -14.30 -6.66
C ARG A 254 -29.95 -13.01 -6.11
N LEU A 255 -29.42 -12.50 -5.00
CA LEU A 255 -29.86 -11.25 -4.35
C LEU A 255 -28.77 -10.18 -4.48
N GLY A 256 -29.01 -9.19 -5.33
CA GLY A 256 -28.12 -8.04 -5.55
C GLY A 256 -26.83 -8.36 -6.31
N ALA A 257 -26.00 -7.32 -6.49
CA ALA A 257 -24.76 -7.42 -7.25
C ALA A 257 -23.66 -8.21 -6.51
N GLU A 258 -22.93 -9.05 -7.23
CA GLU A 258 -21.73 -9.73 -6.76
C GLU A 258 -20.58 -8.74 -6.62
N THR A 259 -20.47 -8.17 -5.43
CA THR A 259 -19.34 -7.34 -5.01
C THR A 259 -18.54 -8.05 -3.93
N ILE A 260 -17.31 -7.60 -3.69
CA ILE A 260 -16.51 -8.06 -2.54
C ILE A 260 -17.30 -7.83 -1.24
N SER A 261 -17.97 -6.68 -1.09
CA SER A 261 -18.80 -6.36 0.08
C SER A 261 -19.94 -7.37 0.26
N HIS A 262 -20.69 -7.65 -0.81
CA HIS A 262 -21.79 -8.61 -0.78
C HIS A 262 -21.30 -10.00 -0.39
N VAL A 263 -20.30 -10.55 -1.10
CA VAL A 263 -19.78 -11.90 -0.87
C VAL A 263 -19.21 -12.04 0.54
N SER A 264 -18.44 -11.05 0.99
CA SER A 264 -17.76 -11.12 2.28
C SER A 264 -18.64 -10.77 3.47
N GLY A 265 -19.70 -9.98 3.29
CA GLY A 265 -20.44 -9.37 4.40
C GLY A 265 -21.92 -9.75 4.49
N VAL A 266 -22.60 -10.01 3.37
CA VAL A 266 -24.08 -10.02 3.32
C VAL A 266 -24.65 -11.32 2.75
N CYS A 267 -23.95 -11.97 1.81
CA CYS A 267 -24.49 -13.09 1.04
C CYS A 267 -25.06 -14.21 1.93
N GLY A 268 -26.36 -14.51 1.75
CA GLY A 268 -27.07 -15.54 2.50
C GLY A 268 -26.56 -16.95 2.19
N ALA A 269 -26.25 -17.22 0.91
CA ALA A 269 -25.65 -18.48 0.47
C ALA A 269 -24.26 -18.74 1.08
N LEU A 270 -23.59 -17.70 1.59
CA LEU A 270 -22.28 -17.80 2.24
C LEU A 270 -22.35 -17.57 3.75
N LYS A 271 -23.52 -17.75 4.39
CA LYS A 271 -23.65 -17.66 5.84
C LYS A 271 -22.66 -18.59 6.57
N GLY A 272 -22.58 -19.86 6.15
CA GLY A 272 -21.65 -20.84 6.73
C GLY A 272 -20.18 -20.41 6.67
N PRO A 273 -19.63 -20.13 5.47
CA PRO A 273 -18.27 -19.62 5.33
C PRO A 273 -17.99 -18.30 6.09
N ARG A 274 -18.96 -17.38 6.15
CA ARG A 274 -18.84 -16.14 6.93
C ARG A 274 -18.73 -16.41 8.43
N LEU A 275 -19.54 -17.32 8.96
CA LEU A 275 -19.48 -17.78 10.35
C LEU A 275 -18.16 -18.52 10.63
N ALA A 276 -17.71 -19.40 9.72
CA ALA A 276 -16.43 -20.09 9.88
C ALA A 276 -15.23 -19.12 9.92
N ARG A 277 -15.24 -18.05 9.10
CA ARG A 277 -14.23 -16.99 9.16
C ARG A 277 -14.28 -16.26 10.50
N HIS A 278 -15.48 -15.90 10.96
CA HIS A 278 -15.69 -15.23 12.25
C HIS A 278 -15.16 -16.09 13.41
N ASN A 279 -15.62 -17.33 13.50
CA ASN A 279 -15.24 -18.25 14.58
C ASN A 279 -13.73 -18.51 14.57
N LYS A 280 -13.10 -18.62 13.40
CA LYS A 280 -11.65 -18.75 13.31
C LYS A 280 -10.90 -17.56 13.90
N ILE A 281 -11.43 -16.34 13.80
CA ILE A 281 -10.85 -15.17 14.46
C ILE A 281 -11.09 -15.27 15.98
N CYS A 282 -12.30 -15.62 16.42
CA CYS A 282 -12.59 -15.84 17.84
C CYS A 282 -11.64 -16.87 18.45
N ASP A 283 -11.45 -18.02 17.80
CA ASP A 283 -10.55 -19.10 18.25
C ASP A 283 -9.11 -18.61 18.42
N LEU A 284 -8.61 -17.78 17.49
CA LEU A 284 -7.28 -17.20 17.56
C LEU A 284 -7.16 -16.23 18.75
N VAL A 285 -8.16 -15.39 18.99
CA VAL A 285 -8.18 -14.45 20.12
C VAL A 285 -8.29 -15.20 21.44
N THR A 286 -9.16 -16.21 21.53
CA THR A 286 -9.29 -17.08 22.70
C THR A 286 -7.96 -17.74 23.03
N LYS A 287 -7.32 -18.38 22.04
CA LYS A 287 -6.05 -19.06 22.26
C LYS A 287 -4.97 -18.10 22.76
N GLU A 288 -4.78 -16.97 22.07
CA GLU A 288 -3.76 -16.00 22.44
C GLU A 288 -4.00 -15.43 23.85
N ALA A 289 -5.27 -15.16 24.20
CA ALA A 289 -5.61 -14.66 25.53
C ALA A 289 -5.38 -15.71 26.63
N VAL A 290 -5.71 -16.98 26.38
CA VAL A 290 -5.41 -18.08 27.32
C VAL A 290 -3.89 -18.20 27.55
N ASP A 291 -3.09 -18.09 26.49
CA ASP A 291 -1.63 -18.09 26.58
C ASP A 291 -1.11 -16.88 27.41
N HIS A 292 -1.90 -15.82 27.54
CA HIS A 292 -1.65 -14.64 28.38
C HIS A 292 -2.35 -14.68 29.76
N GLY A 293 -2.83 -15.87 30.18
CA GLY A 293 -3.38 -16.10 31.51
C GLY A 293 -4.82 -15.64 31.71
N TRP A 294 -5.59 -15.46 30.63
CA TRP A 294 -7.02 -15.15 30.72
C TRP A 294 -7.87 -16.43 30.82
N SER A 295 -8.91 -16.40 31.65
CA SER A 295 -10.05 -17.32 31.52
C SER A 295 -11.01 -16.78 30.46
N VAL A 296 -11.60 -17.65 29.65
CA VAL A 296 -12.43 -17.25 28.50
C VAL A 296 -13.74 -18.02 28.48
N SER A 297 -14.85 -17.29 28.39
CA SER A 297 -16.17 -17.82 28.06
C SER A 297 -16.51 -17.47 26.61
N VAL A 298 -16.78 -18.50 25.79
CA VAL A 298 -17.13 -18.35 24.37
C VAL A 298 -18.65 -18.40 24.21
N GLU A 299 -19.22 -17.40 23.53
CA GLU A 299 -20.66 -17.19 23.34
C GLU A 299 -21.52 -17.35 24.63
N PRO A 300 -21.12 -16.77 25.79
CA PRO A 300 -21.92 -16.85 27.00
C PRO A 300 -23.27 -16.13 26.82
N SER A 301 -24.30 -16.60 27.53
CA SER A 301 -25.67 -16.11 27.37
C SER A 301 -26.13 -15.38 28.62
N TYR A 302 -26.44 -14.09 28.49
CA TYR A 302 -26.94 -13.25 29.57
C TYR A 302 -28.38 -12.78 29.27
N ILE A 303 -29.18 -12.61 30.32
CA ILE A 303 -30.53 -12.04 30.22
C ILE A 303 -30.53 -10.71 30.97
N ILE A 304 -30.81 -9.62 30.25
CA ILE A 304 -30.94 -8.27 30.82
C ILE A 304 -32.28 -7.69 30.38
N ASN A 305 -33.12 -7.31 31.36
CA ASN A 305 -34.43 -6.72 31.10
C ASN A 305 -35.27 -7.54 30.10
N GLY A 306 -35.25 -8.87 30.22
CA GLY A 306 -35.95 -9.80 29.32
C GLY A 306 -35.29 -10.00 27.94
N SER A 307 -34.23 -9.26 27.61
CA SER A 307 -33.48 -9.42 26.35
C SER A 307 -32.27 -10.33 26.53
N ARG A 308 -32.10 -11.28 25.61
CA ARG A 308 -30.94 -12.19 25.59
C ARG A 308 -29.76 -11.55 24.85
N LEU A 309 -28.63 -11.40 25.54
CA LEU A 309 -27.37 -10.91 24.98
C LEU A 309 -26.34 -12.04 24.97
N ILE A 310 -25.72 -12.25 23.80
CA ILE A 310 -24.69 -13.25 23.59
C ILE A 310 -23.49 -12.53 22.95
N PRO A 311 -22.51 -12.04 23.74
CA PRO A 311 -21.24 -11.56 23.20
C PRO A 311 -20.41 -12.75 22.71
N ASP A 312 -19.50 -12.52 21.76
CA ASP A 312 -18.67 -13.63 21.25
C ASP A 312 -17.71 -14.16 22.32
N LEU A 313 -17.07 -13.27 23.10
CA LEU A 313 -16.01 -13.62 24.05
C LEU A 313 -16.11 -12.75 25.31
N VAL A 314 -16.05 -13.39 26.47
CA VAL A 314 -15.88 -12.73 27.77
C VAL A 314 -14.61 -13.27 28.42
N PHE A 315 -13.65 -12.38 28.62
CA PHE A 315 -12.36 -12.66 29.25
C PHE A 315 -12.38 -12.22 30.70
N SER A 316 -11.89 -13.05 31.61
CA SER A 316 -11.77 -12.68 33.03
C SER A 316 -10.41 -13.09 33.60
N ARG A 317 -9.89 -12.27 34.50
CA ARG A 317 -8.76 -12.58 35.39
C ARG A 317 -8.82 -11.69 36.62
N PRO A 318 -8.15 -12.05 37.74
CA PRO A 318 -8.06 -11.17 38.90
C PRO A 318 -7.46 -9.85 38.44
N VAL A 319 -8.26 -8.76 38.49
CA VAL A 319 -8.01 -7.36 38.10
C VAL A 319 -9.10 -6.81 37.18
N LYS A 320 -9.60 -7.55 36.18
CA LYS A 320 -10.62 -7.04 35.25
C LYS A 320 -11.30 -8.11 34.40
N VAL A 321 -12.47 -7.75 33.88
CA VAL A 321 -13.23 -8.48 32.87
C VAL A 321 -13.24 -7.69 31.56
N VAL A 322 -13.10 -8.36 30.43
CA VAL A 322 -13.13 -7.73 29.10
C VAL A 322 -14.10 -8.48 28.21
N VAL A 323 -15.14 -7.80 27.75
CA VAL A 323 -16.06 -8.31 26.72
C VAL A 323 -15.52 -7.91 25.36
N VAL A 324 -15.28 -8.88 24.48
CA VAL A 324 -14.85 -8.64 23.10
C VAL A 324 -15.83 -9.29 22.15
N ASP A 325 -16.34 -8.50 21.21
CA ASP A 325 -17.20 -8.99 20.15
C ASP A 325 -16.55 -8.72 18.78
N VAL A 326 -16.33 -9.79 18.02
CA VAL A 326 -15.63 -9.80 16.75
C VAL A 326 -16.58 -9.40 15.62
N THR A 327 -16.09 -8.55 14.72
CA THR A 327 -16.85 -8.20 13.53
C THR A 327 -15.95 -8.03 12.33
N ILE A 328 -16.36 -8.59 11.19
CA ILE A 328 -15.60 -8.51 9.95
C ILE A 328 -16.45 -7.78 8.92
N ARG A 329 -15.98 -6.62 8.47
CA ARG A 329 -16.67 -5.78 7.48
C ARG A 329 -15.70 -5.34 6.40
N LEU A 330 -16.22 -5.05 5.21
CA LEU A 330 -15.42 -4.36 4.21
C LEU A 330 -15.05 -2.97 4.75
N GLU A 331 -13.77 -2.66 4.74
CA GLU A 331 -13.15 -1.44 5.26
C GLU A 331 -13.39 -0.18 4.39
N GLN A 332 -14.65 0.05 4.03
CA GLN A 332 -15.09 1.26 3.31
C GLN A 332 -15.42 2.39 4.30
N GLY A 333 -14.77 3.54 4.13
CA GLY A 333 -15.00 4.71 4.97
C GLY A 333 -14.88 4.38 6.46
N ASP A 334 -15.88 4.79 7.25
CA ASP A 334 -15.93 4.57 8.70
C ASP A 334 -16.55 3.22 9.12
N ALA A 335 -16.76 2.27 8.19
CA ALA A 335 -17.48 1.03 8.47
C ALA A 335 -16.91 0.23 9.65
N LEU A 336 -15.58 0.14 9.78
CA LEU A 336 -14.94 -0.56 10.90
C LEU A 336 -15.13 0.17 12.24
N LYS A 337 -15.01 1.51 12.24
CA LYS A 337 -15.23 2.34 13.43
C LYS A 337 -16.69 2.27 13.88
N GLY A 338 -17.63 2.39 12.94
CA GLY A 338 -19.05 2.24 13.20
C GLY A 338 -19.40 0.87 13.77
N ALA A 339 -18.80 -0.20 13.23
CA ALA A 339 -19.01 -1.56 13.72
C ALA A 339 -18.56 -1.76 15.17
N ALA A 340 -17.38 -1.22 15.55
CA ALA A 340 -16.93 -1.26 16.93
C ALA A 340 -17.91 -0.56 17.87
N LEU A 341 -18.34 0.66 17.51
CA LEU A 341 -19.27 1.44 18.33
C LEU A 341 -20.64 0.77 18.47
N GLU A 342 -21.14 0.15 17.41
CA GLU A 342 -22.38 -0.63 17.41
C GLU A 342 -22.31 -1.78 18.43
N LYS A 343 -21.22 -2.55 18.41
CA LYS A 343 -21.01 -3.68 19.32
C LYS A 343 -20.80 -3.20 20.77
N MET A 344 -20.02 -2.15 20.99
CA MET A 344 -19.86 -1.54 22.32
C MET A 344 -21.21 -1.08 22.90
N ARG A 345 -22.04 -0.41 22.10
CA ARG A 345 -23.38 0.03 22.54
C ARG A 345 -24.28 -1.15 22.86
N LYS A 346 -24.25 -2.21 22.05
CA LYS A 346 -25.05 -3.42 22.23
C LYS A 346 -24.73 -4.13 23.55
N TYR A 347 -23.46 -4.24 23.91
CA TYR A 347 -23.01 -5.03 25.06
C TYR A 347 -22.68 -4.21 26.31
N ARG A 348 -22.70 -2.88 26.25
CA ARG A 348 -22.58 -1.99 27.42
C ARG A 348 -23.46 -2.41 28.61
N PRO A 349 -24.73 -2.85 28.43
CA PRO A 349 -25.54 -3.28 29.56
C PRO A 349 -24.93 -4.43 30.39
N LEU A 350 -24.02 -5.22 29.82
CA LEU A 350 -23.31 -6.28 30.54
C LEU A 350 -22.33 -5.76 31.59
N GLU A 351 -21.88 -4.50 31.52
CA GLU A 351 -20.88 -3.93 32.43
C GLU A 351 -21.32 -4.06 33.90
N GLN A 352 -22.56 -3.67 34.21
CA GLN A 352 -23.05 -3.71 35.58
C GLN A 352 -23.25 -5.16 36.08
N LEU A 353 -23.76 -6.04 35.21
CA LEU A 353 -24.01 -7.44 35.55
C LEU A 353 -22.69 -8.19 35.81
N LEU A 354 -21.72 -8.06 34.92
CA LEU A 354 -20.42 -8.71 35.05
C LEU A 354 -19.60 -8.14 36.20
N LEU A 355 -19.73 -6.83 36.50
CA LEU A 355 -19.11 -6.24 37.68
C LEU A 355 -19.65 -6.90 38.96
N GLN A 356 -20.96 -7.17 39.05
CA GLN A 356 -21.55 -7.86 40.19
C GLN A 356 -21.15 -9.34 40.27
N GLU A 357 -21.00 -10.01 39.13
CA GLU A 357 -20.62 -11.43 39.06
C GLU A 357 -19.15 -11.66 39.44
N PHE A 358 -18.25 -10.79 38.98
CA PHE A 358 -16.80 -10.99 39.11
C PHE A 358 -16.11 -10.08 40.14
N ASP A 359 -16.79 -9.03 40.62
CA ASP A 359 -16.23 -7.99 41.49
C ASP A 359 -14.97 -7.29 40.92
N TRP A 360 -14.83 -7.28 39.59
CA TRP A 360 -13.74 -6.63 38.88
C TRP A 360 -14.26 -5.65 37.82
N PRO A 361 -13.54 -4.54 37.56
CA PRO A 361 -13.87 -3.61 36.49
C PRO A 361 -14.10 -4.30 35.13
N VAL A 362 -15.14 -3.88 34.42
CA VAL A 362 -15.53 -4.46 33.12
C VAL A 362 -15.26 -3.46 31.99
N GLU A 363 -14.62 -3.92 30.93
CA GLU A 363 -14.46 -3.16 29.69
C GLU A 363 -15.18 -3.86 28.53
N VAL A 364 -15.92 -3.12 27.70
CA VAL A 364 -16.59 -3.65 26.50
C VAL A 364 -15.95 -3.10 25.24
N HIS A 365 -15.51 -3.97 24.35
CA HIS A 365 -14.87 -3.62 23.09
C HIS A 365 -15.46 -4.36 21.90
N GLY A 366 -15.68 -3.64 20.81
CA GLY A 366 -15.83 -4.27 19.49
C GLY A 366 -14.45 -4.48 18.85
N LEU A 367 -14.21 -5.65 18.28
CA LEU A 367 -12.99 -6.01 17.53
C LEU A 367 -13.29 -6.07 16.03
N PRO A 368 -13.31 -4.92 15.33
CA PRO A 368 -13.52 -4.87 13.89
C PRO A 368 -12.24 -5.20 13.11
N ILE A 369 -12.31 -6.17 12.20
CA ILE A 369 -11.22 -6.48 11.26
C ILE A 369 -11.71 -6.29 9.83
N GLY A 370 -10.88 -5.69 8.99
CA GLY A 370 -11.18 -5.54 7.57
C GLY A 370 -11.32 -6.89 6.86
N ALA A 371 -12.34 -7.03 6.03
CA ALA A 371 -12.52 -8.19 5.15
C ALA A 371 -11.35 -8.31 4.15
N CYS A 372 -10.75 -7.19 3.75
CA CYS A 372 -9.53 -7.13 2.94
C CYS A 372 -8.26 -6.93 3.80
N GLY A 373 -8.35 -7.17 5.12
CA GLY A 373 -7.23 -7.22 6.04
C GLY A 373 -6.81 -5.87 6.64
N ALA A 374 -7.57 -4.78 6.45
CA ALA A 374 -7.28 -3.53 7.16
C ALA A 374 -7.31 -3.73 8.69
N TRP A 375 -6.31 -3.17 9.36
CA TRP A 375 -6.26 -3.06 10.81
C TRP A 375 -6.56 -1.62 11.23
N CYS A 376 -7.35 -1.44 12.29
CA CYS A 376 -7.83 -0.13 12.70
C CYS A 376 -7.67 0.10 14.20
N ARG A 377 -7.73 1.37 14.62
CA ARG A 377 -7.54 1.76 16.02
C ARG A 377 -8.48 1.04 17.00
N PRO A 378 -9.80 0.88 16.74
CA PRO A 378 -10.67 0.09 17.61
C PRO A 378 -10.19 -1.35 17.84
N ALA A 379 -9.65 -2.03 16.81
CA ALA A 379 -9.07 -3.36 16.97
C ALA A 379 -7.84 -3.34 17.87
N SER A 380 -6.99 -2.31 17.75
CA SER A 380 -5.87 -2.12 18.67
C SER A 380 -6.33 -1.91 20.11
N LEU A 381 -7.41 -1.16 20.36
CA LEU A 381 -7.95 -0.92 21.71
C LEU A 381 -8.48 -2.21 22.34
N ALA A 382 -9.24 -3.01 21.60
CA ALA A 382 -9.74 -4.31 22.07
C ALA A 382 -8.58 -5.24 22.48
N ARG A 383 -7.50 -5.26 21.68
CA ARG A 383 -6.31 -6.05 22.01
C ARG A 383 -5.49 -5.45 23.16
N ASP A 384 -5.36 -4.13 23.27
CA ASP A 384 -4.70 -3.48 24.43
C ASP A 384 -5.43 -3.82 25.73
N ALA A 385 -6.77 -3.92 25.70
CA ALA A 385 -7.56 -4.33 26.86
C ALA A 385 -7.18 -5.74 27.33
N LEU A 386 -6.80 -6.64 26.42
CA LEU A 386 -6.31 -7.99 26.77
C LEU A 386 -4.83 -8.02 27.19
N GLY A 387 -4.12 -6.90 27.09
CA GLY A 387 -2.69 -6.82 27.41
C GLY A 387 -1.76 -7.50 26.40
N ILE A 388 -2.28 -7.89 25.24
CA ILE A 388 -1.53 -8.54 24.16
C ILE A 388 -0.85 -7.43 23.34
N LYS A 389 0.47 -7.45 23.20
CA LYS A 389 1.26 -6.37 22.53
C LYS A 389 1.92 -6.83 21.23
N GLU A 390 1.85 -8.11 20.95
CA GLU A 390 2.53 -8.80 19.87
C GLU A 390 1.98 -8.34 18.51
N GLU A 391 2.80 -7.65 17.72
CA GLU A 391 2.41 -7.31 16.34
C GLU A 391 2.23 -8.55 15.46
N SER A 392 2.93 -9.65 15.75
CA SER A 392 2.77 -10.93 15.06
C SER A 392 1.34 -11.45 15.14
N PHE A 393 0.71 -11.31 16.31
CA PHE A 393 -0.68 -11.71 16.53
C PHE A 393 -1.66 -10.83 15.73
N GLN A 394 -1.48 -9.51 15.77
CA GLN A 394 -2.31 -8.58 14.98
C GLN A 394 -2.21 -8.87 13.47
N ARG A 395 -1.00 -9.15 12.98
CA ARG A 395 -0.76 -9.55 11.59
C ARG A 395 -1.42 -10.88 11.26
N LEU A 396 -1.43 -11.83 12.20
CA LEU A 396 -2.11 -13.12 12.04
C LEU A 396 -3.62 -12.94 11.89
N LEU A 397 -4.26 -12.11 12.73
CA LEU A 397 -5.69 -11.83 12.64
C LEU A 397 -6.06 -11.16 11.31
N SER A 398 -5.37 -10.07 10.97
CA SER A 398 -5.57 -9.33 9.71
C SER A 398 -5.43 -10.25 8.49
N ARG A 399 -4.34 -11.04 8.45
CA ARG A 399 -4.07 -11.97 7.34
C ARG A 399 -5.08 -13.11 7.28
N THR A 400 -5.53 -13.62 8.42
CA THR A 400 -6.54 -14.69 8.49
C THR A 400 -7.86 -14.19 7.93
N SER A 401 -8.32 -12.99 8.33
CA SER A 401 -9.52 -12.37 7.76
C SER A 401 -9.42 -12.26 6.24
N LEU A 402 -8.31 -11.69 5.74
CA LEU A 402 -8.07 -11.50 4.31
C LEU A 402 -8.07 -12.83 3.52
N ILE A 403 -7.37 -13.86 4.00
CA ILE A 403 -7.29 -15.16 3.32
C ILE A 403 -8.65 -15.88 3.34
N CYS A 404 -9.36 -15.85 4.46
CA CYS A 404 -10.69 -16.44 4.55
C CYS A 404 -11.68 -15.72 3.61
N THR A 405 -11.60 -14.39 3.51
CA THR A 405 -12.38 -13.63 2.52
C THR A 405 -12.04 -14.02 1.09
N TYR A 406 -10.75 -14.20 0.78
CA TYR A 406 -10.33 -14.68 -0.53
C TYR A 406 -10.90 -16.06 -0.88
N ASN A 407 -10.90 -17.01 0.07
CA ASN A 407 -11.45 -18.33 -0.17
C ASN A 407 -12.94 -18.27 -0.51
N MET A 408 -13.71 -17.44 0.21
CA MET A 408 -15.12 -17.21 -0.10
C MET A 408 -15.36 -16.62 -1.49
N LEU A 409 -14.44 -15.80 -2.01
CA LEU A 409 -14.53 -15.22 -3.36
C LEU A 409 -14.08 -16.18 -4.47
N ARG A 410 -13.42 -17.28 -4.12
CA ARG A 410 -12.85 -18.24 -5.08
C ARG A 410 -13.78 -19.42 -5.31
N ASP A 411 -14.28 -19.99 -4.20
CA ASP A 411 -15.35 -20.99 -4.18
C ASP A 411 -16.65 -20.33 -4.65
#